data_AF-A0A7S0SKD4-F1
#
_entry.id   AF-A0A7S0SKD4-F1
#
_cell.length_a   1.000
_cell.length_b   1.000
_cell.length_c   1.000
_cell.angle_alpha   90.00
_cell.angle_beta   90.00
_cell.angle_gamma   90.00
#
_symmetry.space_group_name_H-M   'P 1'
#
loop_
_entity.id
_entity.type
_entity.pdbx_description
1 polymer ?
#
loop_
_entity_poly.entity_id
_entity_poly.type
_entity_poly.pdbx_seq_one_letter_code
_entity_poly.pdbx_strand_id
1 'polypeptide(L)'
;IPTAAVASVWSAVASSTPRGQAAAAEPTALLPSRMPVHDDDRDDGHDGKRLGSAAAAASAAATAAGAVLGYTISKQSEVTAATVQGYTIDKQSEVAAPVAAAEADIVDMRARRVMLIQETILARLDSVESSLRGSTRRSALSRFPLPAGPPATSLPDDHCAMAVRLNNHLSSKGAPASSFIRVPAQYYDEDLPFRVACLKAASVHHLCKSICMENTKWKAHSECASNSNSQWYVVVVQYTARLNQQKIEKFLHGLNEGKIGKKAFHMRLAKEVDSERLTGYTHGGVTPIGLVSDIPVMISDKVLALTPDAVFWLGGGETDLKMSFQAAAFVAATDAFVVDCTY
;
A
#
# COMPACT_ATOMS: atom_id res chain seq x y z
N ILE A 1 -11.46 4.69 70.07
CA ILE A 1 -11.43 6.10 70.55
C ILE A 1 -10.23 6.24 71.48
N PRO A 2 -9.31 7.22 71.36
CA PRO A 2 -8.91 8.08 70.22
C PRO A 2 -7.40 7.87 69.85
N THR A 3 -6.93 7.99 68.60
CA THR A 3 -6.53 9.19 67.81
C THR A 3 -5.52 10.17 68.45
N ALA A 4 -4.36 10.32 67.81
CA ALA A 4 -3.56 11.55 67.64
C ALA A 4 -2.61 11.30 66.45
N ALA A 5 -2.65 11.94 65.28
CA ALA A 5 -2.70 13.36 64.91
C ALA A 5 -1.50 14.18 65.43
N VAL A 6 -0.51 14.39 64.57
CA VAL A 6 0.25 15.65 64.52
C VAL A 6 0.47 16.02 63.05
N ALA A 7 -0.02 17.21 62.71
CA ALA A 7 0.08 17.85 61.42
C ALA A 7 1.28 18.81 61.37
N SER A 8 1.79 19.00 60.15
CA SER A 8 2.15 20.27 59.49
C SER A 8 2.84 21.40 60.30
N VAL A 9 4.03 21.83 59.82
CA VAL A 9 4.52 23.21 59.95
C VAL A 9 5.28 23.65 58.66
N TRP A 10 4.66 24.58 57.90
CA TRP A 10 5.14 25.81 57.21
C TRP A 10 6.17 25.73 56.05
N SER A 11 5.80 26.15 54.82
CA SER A 11 5.83 27.53 54.21
C SER A 11 7.24 28.12 54.05
N ALA A 12 7.81 28.19 52.84
CA ALA A 12 7.57 29.14 51.72
C ALA A 12 8.45 30.39 51.79
N VAL A 13 9.33 30.60 50.78
CA VAL A 13 9.82 31.91 50.31
C VAL A 13 10.16 31.83 48.81
N ALA A 14 9.52 32.71 48.03
CA ALA A 14 9.80 33.09 46.63
C ALA A 14 11.09 33.94 46.55
N SER A 15 11.77 34.26 45.45
CA SER A 15 11.38 34.87 44.17
C SER A 15 12.67 35.41 43.55
N SER A 16 12.83 35.38 42.21
CA SER A 16 13.20 36.56 41.40
C SER A 16 13.59 36.17 39.97
N THR A 17 12.80 36.66 39.01
CA THR A 17 13.14 36.79 37.58
C THR A 17 13.88 38.12 37.34
N PRO A 18 14.58 38.26 36.20
CA PRO A 18 14.38 39.49 35.42
C PRO A 18 14.16 39.27 33.91
N ARG A 19 13.51 40.29 33.32
CA ARG A 19 13.02 40.48 31.95
C ARG A 19 14.13 40.89 30.94
N GLY A 20 13.84 40.67 29.66
CA GLY A 20 14.29 41.45 28.50
C GLY A 20 13.81 40.80 27.19
N GLN A 21 12.59 41.09 26.70
CA GLN A 21 12.26 42.03 25.60
C GLN A 21 13.08 41.88 24.30
N ALA A 22 12.42 41.38 23.25
CA ALA A 22 12.49 41.92 21.89
C ALA A 22 11.28 41.43 21.08
N ALA A 23 10.67 42.36 20.35
CA ALA A 23 9.43 42.24 19.59
C ALA A 23 9.70 42.17 18.08
N ALA A 24 8.80 41.53 17.33
CA ALA A 24 8.46 41.68 15.89
C ALA A 24 7.98 40.30 15.37
N ALA A 25 6.99 40.13 14.49
CA ALA A 25 5.93 40.93 13.91
C ALA A 25 5.04 39.89 13.19
N GLU A 26 3.72 39.91 13.41
CA GLU A 26 2.77 39.11 12.61
C GLU A 26 2.43 39.85 11.31
N PRO A 27 2.20 39.12 10.20
CA PRO A 27 1.36 39.63 9.13
C PRO A 27 0.03 38.86 9.06
N THR A 28 -1.01 39.62 9.41
CA THR A 28 -2.42 39.44 9.09
C THR A 28 -2.65 39.19 7.59
N ALA A 29 -3.37 38.12 7.24
CA ALA A 29 -4.06 37.98 5.96
C ALA A 29 -5.44 37.31 6.23
N LEU A 30 -6.49 38.11 6.39
CA LEU A 30 -7.51 38.40 5.38
C LEU A 30 -8.28 37.16 4.89
N LEU A 31 -9.34 36.83 5.65
CA LEU A 31 -10.55 36.16 5.16
C LEU A 31 -11.33 37.09 4.22
N PRO A 32 -11.96 36.55 3.16
CA PRO A 32 -13.19 37.11 2.64
C PRO A 32 -14.40 36.26 3.05
N SER A 33 -15.23 36.87 3.88
CA SER A 33 -16.68 37.01 3.79
C SER A 33 -17.52 35.98 3.01
N ARG A 34 -18.46 35.38 3.76
CA ARG A 34 -19.77 34.86 3.33
C ARG A 34 -20.42 35.67 2.20
N MET A 35 -21.05 34.96 1.26
CA MET A 35 -22.40 35.30 0.80
C MET A 35 -23.32 34.07 0.85
N PRO A 36 -24.61 34.25 1.21
CA PRO A 36 -25.60 33.19 1.36
C PRO A 36 -26.34 32.94 0.04
N VAL A 37 -26.72 31.69 -0.24
CA VAL A 37 -27.77 31.41 -1.22
C VAL A 37 -28.71 30.36 -0.64
N HIS A 38 -29.90 30.87 -0.31
CA HIS A 38 -31.23 30.27 -0.37
C HIS A 38 -31.41 28.76 -0.18
N ASP A 39 -32.10 28.46 0.93
CA ASP A 39 -33.20 27.50 0.97
C ASP A 39 -34.19 27.76 -0.18
N ASP A 40 -34.59 26.69 -0.86
CA ASP A 40 -35.96 26.56 -1.35
C ASP A 40 -36.40 25.09 -1.32
N ASP A 41 -37.64 24.96 -0.87
CA ASP A 41 -38.39 23.78 -0.49
C ASP A 41 -38.75 22.83 -1.64
N ARG A 42 -39.32 21.68 -1.20
CA ARG A 42 -40.31 20.80 -1.85
C ARG A 42 -39.77 19.55 -2.54
N ASP A 43 -40.51 18.46 -2.62
CA ASP A 43 -41.63 17.83 -1.89
C ASP A 43 -41.90 16.55 -2.71
N ASP A 44 -42.51 15.55 -2.08
CA ASP A 44 -43.16 14.37 -2.70
C ASP A 44 -42.26 13.36 -3.46
N GLY A 45 -42.31 12.05 -3.23
CA GLY A 45 -43.45 11.24 -2.84
C GLY A 45 -43.79 10.26 -3.97
N HIS A 46 -43.97 8.98 -3.60
CA HIS A 46 -44.49 7.86 -4.39
C HIS A 46 -43.56 7.16 -5.39
N ASP A 47 -43.76 5.90 -5.78
CA ASP A 47 -44.25 4.64 -5.20
C ASP A 47 -44.23 3.64 -6.38
N GLY A 48 -44.18 2.33 -6.12
CA GLY A 48 -44.54 1.28 -7.09
C GLY A 48 -43.39 0.70 -7.94
N LYS A 49 -42.88 -0.50 -7.65
CA LYS A 49 -43.41 -1.84 -8.04
C LYS A 49 -43.66 -2.04 -9.53
N ARG A 50 -42.91 -2.96 -10.16
CA ARG A 50 -43.35 -4.27 -10.72
C ARG A 50 -42.26 -4.84 -11.65
N LEU A 51 -41.86 -6.10 -11.44
CA LEU A 51 -42.09 -7.29 -12.31
C LEU A 51 -41.48 -7.13 -13.71
N GLY A 52 -40.72 -8.05 -14.31
CA GLY A 52 -40.46 -9.45 -14.01
C GLY A 52 -39.88 -10.12 -15.26
N SER A 53 -38.98 -11.07 -15.02
CA SER A 53 -38.84 -12.37 -15.69
C SER A 53 -38.49 -12.52 -17.19
N ALA A 54 -37.61 -13.52 -17.39
CA ALA A 54 -37.53 -14.47 -18.52
C ALA A 54 -36.92 -13.92 -19.83
N ALA A 55 -36.16 -14.65 -20.63
CA ALA A 55 -35.55 -15.98 -20.58
C ALA A 55 -34.70 -16.14 -21.87
N ALA A 56 -33.88 -17.21 -21.89
CA ALA A 56 -33.43 -17.97 -23.07
C ALA A 56 -32.39 -17.30 -24.02
N ALA A 57 -31.17 -17.84 -24.04
CA ALA A 57 -30.68 -18.92 -24.94
C ALA A 57 -30.13 -18.35 -26.26
N ALA A 58 -28.79 -18.31 -26.41
CA ALA A 58 -27.97 -19.30 -27.12
C ALA A 58 -27.99 -19.14 -28.65
N SER A 59 -26.81 -18.88 -29.26
CA SER A 59 -26.30 -19.59 -30.46
C SER A 59 -25.24 -18.80 -31.24
N ALA A 60 -24.11 -19.47 -31.48
CA ALA A 60 -23.27 -19.52 -32.68
C ALA A 60 -22.67 -18.23 -33.32
N ALA A 61 -21.34 -18.17 -33.19
CA ALA A 61 -20.35 -18.27 -34.26
C ALA A 61 -20.38 -17.33 -35.50
N ALA A 62 -19.18 -16.77 -35.72
CA ALA A 62 -18.48 -16.61 -36.99
C ALA A 62 -18.64 -15.28 -37.77
N THR A 63 -17.48 -14.63 -37.90
CA THR A 63 -17.02 -13.83 -39.05
C THR A 63 -17.64 -12.44 -39.21
N ALA A 64 -16.82 -11.40 -38.96
CA ALA A 64 -16.21 -10.62 -40.03
C ALA A 64 -15.75 -9.24 -39.56
N ALA A 65 -14.57 -8.87 -40.06
CA ALA A 65 -14.19 -7.49 -40.39
C ALA A 65 -13.98 -6.49 -39.26
N GLY A 66 -12.82 -6.59 -38.62
CA GLY A 66 -12.06 -5.40 -38.27
C GLY A 66 -11.46 -4.79 -39.54
N ALA A 67 -11.93 -3.61 -39.92
CA ALA A 67 -11.25 -2.69 -40.82
C ALA A 67 -11.89 -1.31 -40.67
N VAL A 68 -11.19 -0.34 -40.03
CA VAL A 68 -11.11 1.06 -40.51
C VAL A 68 -9.90 1.73 -39.86
N LEU A 69 -8.85 1.92 -40.67
CA LEU A 69 -7.93 3.07 -40.71
C LEU A 69 -6.95 2.71 -41.85
N GLY A 70 -7.26 2.93 -43.12
CA GLY A 70 -7.95 4.08 -43.68
C GLY A 70 -6.89 5.11 -44.09
N TYR A 71 -6.19 4.87 -45.20
CA TYR A 71 -5.64 5.93 -46.04
C TYR A 71 -5.88 5.57 -47.50
N THR A 72 -6.81 6.31 -48.08
CA THR A 72 -7.18 6.36 -49.48
C THR A 72 -6.43 7.52 -50.13
N ILE A 73 -5.84 7.32 -51.30
CA ILE A 73 -5.62 8.41 -52.25
C ILE A 73 -6.18 7.97 -53.62
N SER A 74 -7.22 8.68 -54.02
CA SER A 74 -7.91 8.69 -55.33
C SER A 74 -7.08 9.53 -56.33
N LYS A 75 -7.08 9.36 -57.66
CA LYS A 75 -8.16 9.50 -58.66
C LYS A 75 -7.55 9.14 -60.04
N GLN A 76 -8.18 8.25 -60.83
CA GLN A 76 -9.03 8.50 -62.01
C GLN A 76 -8.37 9.13 -63.25
N SER A 77 -8.35 8.37 -64.35
CA SER A 77 -9.12 8.69 -65.58
C SER A 77 -9.08 7.54 -66.59
N GLU A 78 -10.25 7.11 -67.05
CA GLU A 78 -10.49 6.23 -68.21
C GLU A 78 -10.14 6.96 -69.52
N VAL A 79 -9.90 6.20 -70.62
CA VAL A 79 -10.46 6.42 -71.97
C VAL A 79 -10.02 5.30 -72.96
N THR A 80 -11.04 4.57 -73.43
CA THR A 80 -11.30 3.89 -74.73
C THR A 80 -10.27 3.05 -75.50
N ALA A 81 -10.81 1.93 -76.01
CA ALA A 81 -10.21 0.92 -76.89
C ALA A 81 -9.91 1.39 -78.33
N ALA A 82 -8.84 0.82 -78.93
CA ALA A 82 -8.79 0.41 -80.34
C ALA A 82 -7.55 -0.45 -80.63
N THR A 83 -7.78 -1.62 -81.23
CA THR A 83 -6.80 -2.45 -81.95
C THR A 83 -6.26 -1.70 -83.17
N VAL A 84 -4.95 -1.77 -83.48
CA VAL A 84 -4.35 -2.08 -84.80
C VAL A 84 -2.82 -2.10 -84.69
N GLN A 85 -2.27 -3.31 -84.75
CA GLN A 85 -1.18 -3.79 -85.61
C GLN A 85 -0.18 -2.77 -86.22
N GLY A 86 1.08 -2.86 -85.77
CA GLY A 86 2.29 -2.76 -86.61
C GLY A 86 2.89 -1.37 -86.84
N TYR A 87 3.94 -1.03 -86.09
CA TYR A 87 5.32 -0.75 -86.56
C TYR A 87 6.15 -0.18 -85.40
N THR A 88 7.30 -0.81 -85.15
CA THR A 88 8.35 -0.49 -84.16
C THR A 88 8.97 0.89 -84.39
N ILE A 89 9.34 1.65 -83.34
CA ILE A 89 10.70 2.23 -83.06
C ILE A 89 10.75 2.70 -81.57
N ASP A 90 11.87 2.36 -80.92
CA ASP A 90 12.33 2.72 -79.58
C ASP A 90 12.32 4.21 -79.20
N LYS A 91 11.97 4.49 -77.93
CA LYS A 91 12.81 5.16 -76.91
C LYS A 91 11.92 5.81 -75.86
N GLN A 92 11.98 5.30 -74.62
CA GLN A 92 12.25 6.10 -73.41
C GLN A 92 12.36 5.17 -72.20
N SER A 93 13.53 4.56 -72.08
CA SER A 93 14.04 3.92 -70.89
C SER A 93 14.88 4.94 -70.10
N GLU A 94 14.30 5.75 -69.19
CA GLU A 94 15.16 6.53 -68.26
C GLU A 94 14.49 7.19 -67.03
N VAL A 95 13.40 6.66 -66.45
CA VAL A 95 12.87 7.25 -65.19
C VAL A 95 12.45 6.23 -64.11
N ALA A 96 12.47 4.91 -64.37
CA ALA A 96 12.03 3.91 -63.39
C ALA A 96 13.12 3.45 -62.38
N ALA A 97 14.41 3.63 -62.70
CA ALA A 97 15.51 3.15 -61.86
C ALA A 97 15.73 3.90 -60.52
N PRO A 98 15.58 5.25 -60.41
CA PRO A 98 15.98 5.95 -59.19
C PRO A 98 14.99 5.81 -58.01
N VAL A 99 13.72 5.47 -58.26
CA VAL A 99 12.71 5.32 -57.19
C VAL A 99 12.84 3.97 -56.47
N ALA A 100 13.10 2.89 -57.21
CA ALA A 100 13.32 1.56 -56.64
C ALA A 100 14.60 1.48 -55.79
N ALA A 101 15.65 2.21 -56.17
CA ALA A 101 16.88 2.31 -55.39
C ALA A 101 16.66 3.06 -54.05
N ALA A 102 15.89 4.14 -54.06
CA ALA A 102 15.57 4.90 -52.85
C ALA A 102 14.69 4.12 -51.87
N GLU A 103 13.74 3.31 -52.36
CA GLU A 103 12.93 2.45 -51.50
C GLU A 103 13.75 1.31 -50.87
N ALA A 104 14.69 0.72 -51.61
CA ALA A 104 15.61 -0.29 -51.08
C ALA A 104 16.50 0.27 -49.95
N ASP A 105 16.99 1.50 -50.09
CA ASP A 105 17.78 2.19 -49.06
C ASP A 105 16.99 2.47 -47.78
N ILE A 106 15.71 2.82 -47.89
CA ILE A 106 14.83 3.05 -46.72
C ILE A 106 14.56 1.73 -45.98
N VAL A 107 14.35 0.64 -46.71
CA VAL A 107 14.15 -0.70 -46.11
C VAL A 107 15.41 -1.17 -45.41
N ASP A 108 16.59 -0.96 -46.02
CA ASP A 108 17.89 -1.30 -45.41
C ASP A 108 18.16 -0.46 -44.14
N MET A 109 17.88 0.84 -44.18
CA MET A 109 17.99 1.71 -42.99
C MET A 109 17.07 1.25 -41.85
N ARG A 110 15.84 0.82 -42.16
CA ARG A 110 14.91 0.29 -41.15
C ARG A 110 15.43 -1.02 -40.57
N ALA A 111 15.96 -1.91 -41.39
CA ALA A 111 16.56 -3.18 -40.94
C ALA A 111 17.75 -2.94 -40.01
N ARG A 112 18.65 -2.01 -40.36
CA ARG A 112 19.79 -1.61 -39.51
C ARG A 112 19.34 -1.03 -38.17
N ARG A 113 18.29 -0.21 -38.17
CA ARG A 113 17.74 0.37 -36.93
C ARG A 113 17.15 -0.70 -36.01
N VAL A 114 16.45 -1.68 -36.57
CA VAL A 114 15.90 -2.82 -35.79
C VAL A 114 17.03 -3.65 -35.19
N MET A 115 18.08 -3.96 -35.96
CA MET A 115 19.24 -4.71 -35.43
C MET A 115 19.93 -3.97 -34.28
N LEU A 116 20.12 -2.66 -34.40
CA LEU A 116 20.75 -1.85 -33.34
C LEU A 116 19.91 -1.82 -32.05
N ILE A 117 18.59 -1.75 -32.18
CA ILE A 117 17.67 -1.85 -31.04
C ILE A 117 17.77 -3.24 -30.40
N GLN A 118 17.84 -4.31 -31.20
CA GLN A 118 17.96 -5.67 -30.71
C GLN A 118 19.27 -5.91 -29.95
N GLU A 119 20.41 -5.44 -30.47
CA GLU A 119 21.69 -5.48 -29.76
C GLU A 119 21.65 -4.70 -28.45
N THR A 120 21.01 -3.53 -28.44
CA THR A 120 20.84 -2.72 -27.23
C THR A 120 19.98 -3.45 -26.18
N ILE A 121 18.90 -4.10 -26.60
CA ILE A 121 18.04 -4.89 -25.71
C ILE A 121 18.81 -6.07 -25.13
N LEU A 122 19.56 -6.82 -25.95
CA LEU A 122 20.35 -7.97 -25.50
C LEU A 122 21.44 -7.54 -24.52
N ALA A 123 22.15 -6.44 -24.78
CA ALA A 123 23.15 -5.91 -23.85
C ALA A 123 22.54 -5.48 -22.50
N ARG A 124 21.32 -4.91 -22.51
CA ARG A 124 20.61 -4.57 -21.26
C ARG A 124 20.14 -5.80 -20.50
N LEU A 125 19.67 -6.84 -21.20
CA LEU A 125 19.31 -8.11 -20.57
C LEU A 125 20.52 -8.77 -19.91
N ASP A 126 21.67 -8.78 -20.57
CA ASP A 126 22.90 -9.37 -20.03
C ASP A 126 23.45 -8.58 -18.81
N SER A 127 23.32 -7.26 -18.83
CA SER A 127 23.62 -6.39 -17.68
C SER A 127 22.68 -6.64 -16.50
N VAL A 128 21.38 -6.83 -16.76
CA VAL A 128 20.38 -7.17 -15.73
C VAL A 128 20.65 -8.57 -15.18
N GLU A 129 20.92 -9.56 -16.02
CA GLU A 129 21.27 -10.92 -15.58
C GLU A 129 22.56 -10.94 -14.77
N SER A 130 23.59 -10.20 -15.17
CA SER A 130 24.84 -10.08 -14.43
C SER A 130 24.64 -9.42 -13.06
N SER A 131 23.76 -8.41 -12.99
CA SER A 131 23.36 -7.77 -11.74
C SER A 131 22.60 -8.73 -10.82
N LEU A 132 21.71 -9.55 -11.38
CA LEU A 132 21.02 -10.61 -10.62
C LEU A 132 22.00 -11.68 -10.13
N ARG A 133 22.88 -12.20 -11.00
CA ARG A 133 23.86 -13.25 -10.65
C ARG A 133 24.89 -12.76 -9.61
N GLY A 134 25.26 -11.48 -9.65
CA GLY A 134 26.08 -10.84 -8.61
C GLY A 134 25.37 -10.76 -7.25
N SER A 135 24.06 -10.59 -7.25
CA SER A 135 23.21 -10.62 -6.06
C SER A 135 23.02 -12.04 -5.50
N THR A 136 22.90 -13.05 -6.37
CA THR A 136 22.65 -14.45 -5.99
C THR A 136 23.82 -15.12 -5.26
N ARG A 137 25.05 -14.59 -5.37
CA ARG A 137 26.25 -15.21 -4.75
C ARG A 137 26.36 -15.05 -3.22
N ARG A 138 25.43 -14.35 -2.56
CA ARG A 138 25.34 -14.31 -1.07
C ARG A 138 24.28 -15.25 -0.48
N SER A 139 23.46 -15.92 -1.30
CA SER A 139 22.33 -16.73 -0.84
C SER A 139 22.68 -18.20 -0.55
N ALA A 140 23.81 -18.45 0.11
CA ALA A 140 24.12 -19.77 0.69
C ALA A 140 23.70 -19.90 2.17
N LEU A 141 23.12 -18.84 2.75
CA LEU A 141 22.55 -18.82 4.11
C LEU A 141 21.02 -19.05 4.14
N SER A 142 20.40 -19.34 3.00
CA SER A 142 18.98 -19.69 2.88
C SER A 142 18.72 -21.13 3.38
N ARG A 143 18.87 -21.35 4.69
CA ARG A 143 18.21 -22.47 5.38
C ARG A 143 17.15 -21.88 6.30
N PHE A 144 16.08 -21.40 5.67
CA PHE A 144 14.83 -21.06 6.35
C PHE A 144 13.83 -22.20 6.15
N PRO A 145 13.03 -22.55 7.17
CA PRO A 145 12.98 -21.98 8.51
C PRO A 145 14.13 -22.43 9.43
N LEU A 146 14.46 -21.63 10.46
CA LEU A 146 15.40 -22.04 11.51
C LEU A 146 14.86 -23.27 12.25
N PRO A 147 15.68 -24.30 12.53
CA PRO A 147 15.22 -25.48 13.26
C PRO A 147 14.76 -25.10 14.67
N ALA A 148 13.92 -25.95 15.25
CA ALA A 148 13.48 -25.75 16.62
C ALA A 148 14.67 -25.75 17.60
N GLY A 149 14.65 -24.85 18.57
CA GLY A 149 15.75 -24.70 19.53
C GLY A 149 15.52 -23.61 20.57
N PRO A 150 16.44 -23.45 21.54
CA PRO A 150 16.30 -22.44 22.59
C PRO A 150 16.25 -21.02 22.01
N PRO A 151 15.73 -20.00 22.72
CA PRO A 151 15.58 -18.64 22.18
C PRO A 151 16.85 -18.02 21.58
N ALA A 152 18.02 -18.44 22.06
CA ALA A 152 19.33 -18.03 21.57
C ALA A 152 19.64 -18.46 20.11
N THR A 153 18.86 -19.36 19.52
CA THR A 153 18.97 -19.70 18.10
C THR A 153 18.36 -18.65 17.18
N SER A 154 17.63 -17.67 17.73
CA SER A 154 17.16 -16.51 16.97
C SER A 154 18.35 -15.68 16.47
N LEU A 155 18.30 -15.25 15.20
CA LEU A 155 19.40 -14.55 14.55
C LEU A 155 18.92 -13.26 13.88
N PRO A 156 19.71 -12.17 13.92
CA PRO A 156 19.44 -11.00 13.09
C PRO A 156 19.38 -11.37 11.61
N ASP A 157 18.42 -10.80 10.88
CA ASP A 157 18.23 -11.07 9.46
C ASP A 157 17.76 -9.83 8.68
N ASP A 158 18.50 -8.73 8.86
CA ASP A 158 18.26 -7.43 8.21
C ASP A 158 18.51 -7.45 6.68
N HIS A 159 19.01 -8.56 6.14
CA HIS A 159 19.47 -8.68 4.76
C HIS A 159 18.67 -9.67 3.92
N CYS A 160 17.73 -10.41 4.49
CA CYS A 160 16.78 -11.18 3.69
C CYS A 160 15.96 -10.28 2.76
N ALA A 161 15.44 -10.84 1.67
CA ALA A 161 14.72 -10.08 0.66
C ALA A 161 13.52 -9.30 1.23
N MET A 162 12.81 -9.89 2.20
CA MET A 162 11.69 -9.22 2.87
C MET A 162 12.15 -8.06 3.76
N ALA A 163 13.18 -8.24 4.58
CA ALA A 163 13.73 -7.16 5.42
C ALA A 163 14.21 -5.98 4.58
N VAL A 164 14.93 -6.25 3.48
CA VAL A 164 15.37 -5.21 2.53
C VAL A 164 14.18 -4.49 1.91
N ARG A 165 13.15 -5.22 1.44
CA ARG A 165 11.92 -4.62 0.88
C ARG A 165 11.24 -3.70 1.90
N LEU A 166 11.06 -4.17 3.13
CA LEU A 166 10.35 -3.43 4.17
C LEU A 166 11.15 -2.20 4.66
N ASN A 167 12.47 -2.31 4.83
CA ASN A 167 13.31 -1.17 5.15
C ASN A 167 13.37 -0.14 4.03
N ASN A 168 13.35 -0.56 2.76
CA ASN A 168 13.21 0.37 1.63
C ASN A 168 11.86 1.10 1.66
N HIS A 169 10.78 0.39 2.01
CA HIS A 169 9.46 1.02 2.17
C HIS A 169 9.46 2.06 3.30
N LEU A 170 10.04 1.75 4.46
CA LEU A 170 10.20 2.71 5.56
C LEU A 170 11.05 3.92 5.17
N SER A 171 12.17 3.68 4.49
CA SER A 171 13.05 4.75 4.02
C SER A 171 12.32 5.69 3.05
N SER A 172 11.44 5.16 2.19
CA SER A 172 10.61 5.97 1.28
C SER A 172 9.60 6.86 2.01
N LYS A 173 9.29 6.54 3.27
CA LYS A 173 8.42 7.30 4.17
C LYS A 173 9.21 8.19 5.14
N GLY A 174 10.53 8.26 5.02
CA GLY A 174 11.39 9.04 5.92
C GLY A 174 11.56 8.44 7.32
N ALA A 175 11.21 7.17 7.50
CA ALA A 175 11.34 6.47 8.76
C ALA A 175 12.72 5.80 8.90
N PRO A 176 13.25 5.65 10.13
CA PRO A 176 14.48 4.91 10.37
C PRO A 176 14.33 3.44 9.97
N ALA A 177 15.44 2.81 9.62
CA ALA A 177 15.48 1.38 9.38
C ALA A 177 15.12 0.61 10.66
N SER A 178 14.35 -0.46 10.48
CA SER A 178 14.02 -1.41 11.54
C SER A 178 15.04 -2.54 11.60
N SER A 179 15.14 -3.15 12.79
CA SER A 179 15.87 -4.40 12.98
C SER A 179 14.94 -5.61 12.83
N PHE A 180 15.47 -6.67 12.23
CA PHE A 180 14.78 -7.91 11.95
C PHE A 180 15.46 -9.09 12.64
N ILE A 181 14.65 -9.98 13.23
CA ILE A 181 15.11 -11.22 13.84
C ILE A 181 14.35 -12.39 13.23
N ARG A 182 15.09 -13.37 12.74
CA ARG A 182 14.57 -14.69 12.40
C ARG A 182 14.46 -15.53 13.66
N VAL A 183 13.27 -16.08 13.91
CA VAL A 183 12.96 -16.87 15.10
C VAL A 183 12.88 -18.37 14.78
N PRO A 184 13.00 -19.26 15.78
CA PRO A 184 12.96 -20.72 15.58
C PRO A 184 11.59 -21.21 15.12
N ALA A 185 11.53 -22.37 14.45
CA ALA A 185 10.29 -22.92 13.91
C ALA A 185 9.15 -23.07 14.93
N GLN A 186 9.46 -23.35 16.21
CA GLN A 186 8.46 -23.52 17.27
C GLN A 186 8.02 -22.21 17.94
N TYR A 187 8.42 -21.05 17.43
CA TYR A 187 8.15 -19.74 18.04
C TYR A 187 6.67 -19.51 18.41
N TYR A 188 5.74 -19.96 17.56
CA TYR A 188 4.30 -19.82 17.81
C TYR A 188 3.69 -20.93 18.68
N ASP A 189 4.40 -22.03 18.88
CA ASP A 189 4.00 -23.14 19.76
C ASP A 189 4.38 -22.85 21.23
N GLU A 190 5.37 -21.97 21.43
CA GLU A 190 5.88 -21.58 22.74
C GLU A 190 5.12 -20.39 23.35
N ASP A 191 5.32 -20.18 24.65
CA ASP A 191 4.68 -19.10 25.42
C ASP A 191 5.26 -17.70 25.12
N LEU A 192 4.62 -16.65 25.65
CA LEU A 192 5.09 -15.27 25.43
C LEU A 192 6.49 -15.02 26.04
N PRO A 193 6.84 -15.49 27.24
CA PRO A 193 8.21 -15.40 27.77
C PRO A 193 9.29 -15.96 26.82
N PHE A 194 9.08 -17.13 26.20
CA PHE A 194 9.99 -17.68 25.20
C PHE A 194 10.17 -16.71 24.03
N ARG A 195 9.06 -16.17 23.51
CA ARG A 195 9.07 -15.22 22.38
C ARG A 195 9.79 -13.91 22.72
N VAL A 196 9.62 -13.42 23.95
CA VAL A 196 10.36 -12.25 24.46
C VAL A 196 11.86 -12.53 24.43
N ALA A 197 12.28 -13.70 24.89
CA ALA A 197 13.69 -14.09 24.91
C ALA A 197 14.27 -14.20 23.48
N CYS A 198 13.49 -14.72 22.51
CA CYS A 198 13.91 -14.79 21.10
C CYS A 198 14.25 -13.40 20.54
N LEU A 199 13.42 -12.42 20.87
CA LEU A 199 13.51 -11.06 20.33
C LEU A 199 14.33 -10.10 21.20
N LYS A 200 14.79 -10.58 22.36
CA LYS A 200 15.42 -9.75 23.40
C LYS A 200 14.56 -8.53 23.74
N ALA A 201 13.24 -8.71 23.72
CA ALA A 201 12.30 -7.65 24.04
C ALA A 201 12.33 -7.37 25.56
N ALA A 202 11.99 -6.15 25.97
CA ALA A 202 12.04 -5.79 27.39
C ALA A 202 10.95 -6.49 28.24
N SER A 203 9.80 -6.79 27.64
CA SER A 203 8.74 -7.56 28.29
C SER A 203 7.74 -8.14 27.29
N VAL A 204 6.82 -8.99 27.77
CA VAL A 204 5.72 -9.55 26.96
C VAL A 204 4.80 -8.47 26.38
N HIS A 205 4.78 -7.27 26.98
CA HIS A 205 3.99 -6.14 26.49
C HIS A 205 4.60 -5.49 25.23
N HIS A 206 5.89 -5.73 24.95
CA HIS A 206 6.57 -5.24 23.75
C HIS A 206 6.30 -6.14 22.54
N LEU A 207 5.69 -7.31 22.74
CA LEU A 207 5.25 -8.18 21.66
C LEU A 207 3.88 -7.72 21.19
N CYS A 208 3.77 -7.35 19.92
CA CYS A 208 2.52 -6.91 19.30
C CYS A 208 2.14 -7.81 18.12
N LYS A 209 0.88 -7.68 17.71
CA LYS A 209 0.31 -8.33 16.53
C LYS A 209 -0.45 -7.31 15.70
N SER A 210 -0.44 -7.54 14.40
CA SER A 210 -1.26 -6.82 13.43
C SER A 210 -2.50 -7.65 13.13
N ILE A 211 -3.68 -7.03 13.20
CA ILE A 211 -4.96 -7.70 12.98
C ILE A 211 -5.70 -6.96 11.88
N CYS A 212 -6.03 -7.64 10.78
CA CYS A 212 -6.92 -7.08 9.76
C CYS A 212 -8.38 -7.16 10.23
N MET A 213 -9.08 -6.04 10.17
CA MET A 213 -10.47 -5.88 10.56
C MET A 213 -11.33 -5.45 9.38
N GLU A 214 -12.56 -5.94 9.34
CA GLU A 214 -13.58 -5.63 8.34
C GLU A 214 -14.73 -4.83 8.97
N ASN A 215 -15.13 -3.73 8.35
CA ASN A 215 -16.43 -3.12 8.57
C ASN A 215 -17.49 -3.84 7.72
N THR A 216 -18.20 -4.82 8.29
CA THR A 216 -19.17 -5.62 7.54
C THR A 216 -20.47 -4.85 7.19
N LYS A 217 -20.57 -3.58 7.61
CA LYS A 217 -21.67 -2.68 7.26
C LYS A 217 -21.26 -1.62 6.24
N TRP A 218 -20.05 -1.74 5.68
CA TRP A 218 -19.59 -0.95 4.56
C TRP A 218 -20.53 -1.07 3.36
N LYS A 219 -20.78 0.04 2.67
CA LYS A 219 -21.71 0.11 1.52
C LYS A 219 -21.16 0.88 0.31
N ALA A 220 -19.94 1.41 0.38
CA ALA A 220 -19.38 2.14 -0.76
C ALA A 220 -18.82 1.18 -1.81
N HIS A 221 -18.68 1.66 -3.04
CA HIS A 221 -18.24 0.88 -4.19
C HIS A 221 -16.71 0.69 -4.26
N SER A 222 -15.92 1.32 -3.38
CA SER A 222 -14.48 1.09 -3.24
C SER A 222 -14.14 0.55 -1.85
N GLU A 223 -13.23 -0.43 -1.80
CA GLU A 223 -12.83 -1.13 -0.56
C GLU A 223 -12.04 -0.21 0.40
N CYS A 224 -11.42 0.87 -0.12
CA CYS A 224 -10.59 1.82 0.64
C CYS A 224 -10.89 3.29 0.25
N ALA A 225 -12.10 3.78 0.51
CA ALA A 225 -12.53 5.10 0.04
C ALA A 225 -11.91 6.30 0.80
N SER A 226 -11.58 6.12 2.09
CA SER A 226 -11.00 7.18 2.94
C SER A 226 -10.41 6.61 4.23
N ASN A 227 -9.38 7.25 4.79
CA ASN A 227 -8.78 6.81 6.07
C ASN A 227 -9.81 6.82 7.22
N SER A 228 -10.75 7.76 7.21
CA SER A 228 -11.78 7.89 8.25
C SER A 228 -12.94 6.91 8.13
N ASN A 229 -13.17 6.36 6.93
CA ASN A 229 -14.27 5.46 6.66
C ASN A 229 -13.82 4.51 5.53
N SER A 230 -13.32 3.34 5.91
CA SER A 230 -12.83 2.27 5.03
C SER A 230 -13.57 0.96 5.33
N GLN A 231 -13.61 0.05 4.36
CA GLN A 231 -14.07 -1.32 4.63
C GLN A 231 -13.07 -2.06 5.52
N TRP A 232 -11.78 -1.79 5.36
CA TRP A 232 -10.71 -2.53 6.01
C TRP A 232 -9.82 -1.63 6.86
N TYR A 233 -9.34 -2.17 7.98
CA TYR A 233 -8.36 -1.52 8.86
C TYR A 233 -7.35 -2.56 9.36
N VAL A 234 -6.08 -2.21 9.45
CA VAL A 234 -5.09 -3.02 10.17
C VAL A 234 -4.88 -2.42 11.56
N VAL A 235 -5.10 -3.20 12.60
CA VAL A 235 -5.00 -2.75 13.99
C VAL A 235 -3.83 -3.42 14.69
N VAL A 236 -2.93 -2.60 15.25
CA VAL A 236 -1.75 -3.02 16.00
C VAL A 236 -2.06 -2.97 17.50
N VAL A 237 -1.94 -4.13 18.15
CA VAL A 237 -2.14 -4.29 19.59
C VAL A 237 -1.11 -5.24 20.20
N GLN A 238 -0.88 -5.12 21.51
CA GLN A 238 -0.03 -6.02 22.27
C GLN A 238 -0.62 -7.44 22.31
N TYR A 239 0.21 -8.48 22.35
CA TYR A 239 -0.25 -9.87 22.49
C TYR A 239 -1.00 -10.11 23.81
N THR A 240 -0.64 -9.37 24.85
CA THR A 240 -1.27 -9.42 26.18
C THR A 240 -2.62 -8.70 26.24
N ALA A 241 -2.92 -7.86 25.25
CA ALA A 241 -4.15 -7.09 25.21
C ALA A 241 -5.25 -7.78 24.42
N ARG A 242 -6.49 -7.57 24.86
CA ARG A 242 -7.69 -7.97 24.11
C ARG A 242 -8.23 -6.75 23.37
N LEU A 243 -8.51 -6.93 22.08
CA LEU A 243 -9.07 -5.87 21.24
C LEU A 243 -10.53 -5.58 21.62
N ASN A 244 -10.89 -4.30 21.69
CA ASN A 244 -12.24 -3.83 21.97
C ASN A 244 -12.85 -3.20 20.70
N GLN A 245 -13.71 -3.95 20.02
CA GLN A 245 -14.38 -3.54 18.79
C GLN A 245 -15.24 -2.28 18.97
N GLN A 246 -15.93 -2.15 20.11
CA GLN A 246 -16.81 -1.01 20.37
C GLN A 246 -16.03 0.30 20.52
N LYS A 247 -14.82 0.25 21.09
CA LYS A 247 -13.95 1.44 21.18
C LYS A 247 -13.50 1.89 19.79
N ILE A 248 -13.18 0.96 18.88
CA ILE A 248 -12.85 1.27 17.48
C ILE A 248 -14.05 1.88 16.76
N GLU A 249 -15.23 1.27 16.87
CA GLU A 249 -16.47 1.79 16.26
C GLU A 249 -16.80 3.21 16.78
N LYS A 250 -16.62 3.45 18.08
CA LYS A 250 -16.79 4.77 18.69
C LYS A 250 -15.77 5.77 18.16
N PHE A 251 -14.51 5.37 18.02
CA PHE A 251 -13.44 6.20 17.46
C PHE A 251 -13.78 6.60 16.02
N LEU A 252 -14.10 5.64 15.14
CA LEU A 252 -14.46 5.89 13.74
C LEU A 252 -15.69 6.80 13.61
N HIS A 253 -16.71 6.60 14.43
CA HIS A 253 -17.87 7.49 14.45
C HIS A 253 -17.48 8.93 14.83
N GLY A 254 -16.60 9.10 15.82
CA GLY A 254 -16.06 10.40 16.21
C GLY A 254 -15.22 11.04 15.11
N LEU A 255 -14.37 10.25 14.44
CA LEU A 255 -13.51 10.69 13.35
C LEU A 255 -14.30 11.21 12.13
N ASN A 256 -15.53 10.72 11.94
CA ASN A 256 -16.44 11.21 10.89
C ASN A 256 -17.37 12.34 11.37
N GLU A 257 -17.08 12.96 12.52
CA GLU A 257 -17.86 14.09 13.07
C GLU A 257 -19.36 13.78 13.22
N GLY A 258 -19.72 12.50 13.39
CA GLY A 258 -21.12 12.04 13.44
C GLY A 258 -21.89 12.11 12.12
N LYS A 259 -21.25 12.46 10.99
CA LYS A 259 -21.86 12.46 9.65
C LYS A 259 -22.30 11.06 9.21
N ILE A 260 -21.61 10.04 9.72
CA ILE A 260 -21.92 8.63 9.49
C ILE A 260 -22.55 8.05 10.75
N GLY A 261 -23.77 7.51 10.62
CA GLY A 261 -24.49 6.93 11.76
C GLY A 261 -23.75 5.75 12.39
N LYS A 262 -23.77 5.64 13.73
CA LYS A 262 -23.09 4.59 14.52
C LYS A 262 -23.27 3.17 13.97
N LYS A 263 -24.47 2.84 13.47
CA LYS A 263 -24.81 1.51 12.94
C LYS A 263 -24.09 1.15 11.63
N ALA A 264 -23.41 2.10 11.01
CA ALA A 264 -22.61 1.88 9.81
C ALA A 264 -21.20 1.34 10.12
N PHE A 265 -20.79 1.33 11.38
CA PHE A 265 -19.55 0.72 11.83
C PHE A 265 -19.86 -0.60 12.52
N HIS A 266 -19.46 -1.70 11.90
CA HIS A 266 -19.51 -3.02 12.52
C HIS A 266 -18.20 -3.75 12.28
N MET A 267 -17.26 -3.60 13.21
CA MET A 267 -15.89 -4.05 13.04
C MET A 267 -15.75 -5.51 13.45
N ARG A 268 -15.42 -6.38 12.51
CA ARG A 268 -15.17 -7.81 12.71
C ARG A 268 -13.74 -8.18 12.32
N LEU A 269 -13.27 -9.33 12.80
CA LEU A 269 -12.02 -9.89 12.32
C LEU A 269 -12.20 -10.25 10.84
N ALA A 270 -11.28 -9.81 9.98
CA ALA A 270 -11.28 -10.19 8.59
C ALA A 270 -11.08 -11.72 8.47
N LYS A 271 -11.67 -12.32 7.42
CA LYS A 271 -11.34 -13.70 7.08
C LYS A 271 -9.87 -13.78 6.68
N GLU A 272 -9.24 -14.93 6.91
CA GLU A 272 -7.83 -15.15 6.61
C GLU A 272 -7.51 -14.87 5.14
N VAL A 273 -8.34 -15.38 4.22
CA VAL A 273 -8.21 -15.15 2.77
C VAL A 273 -8.25 -13.66 2.40
N ASP A 274 -9.10 -12.87 3.07
CA ASP A 274 -9.18 -11.43 2.81
C ASP A 274 -7.97 -10.71 3.41
N SER A 275 -7.56 -11.10 4.63
CA SER A 275 -6.33 -10.57 5.24
C SER A 275 -5.11 -10.82 4.35
N GLU A 276 -4.95 -12.03 3.82
CA GLU A 276 -3.82 -12.37 2.95
C GLU A 276 -3.89 -11.61 1.62
N ARG A 277 -5.06 -11.58 0.97
CA ARG A 277 -5.28 -10.83 -0.28
C ARG A 277 -4.95 -9.34 -0.13
N LEU A 278 -5.40 -8.73 0.97
CA LEU A 278 -5.27 -7.30 1.20
C LEU A 278 -3.87 -6.90 1.68
N THR A 279 -3.26 -7.72 2.53
CA THR A 279 -1.95 -7.41 3.14
C THR A 279 -0.77 -7.97 2.36
N GLY A 280 -0.96 -9.06 1.61
CA GLY A 280 0.11 -9.82 0.97
C GLY A 280 0.89 -10.72 1.92
N TYR A 281 0.41 -10.92 3.14
CA TYR A 281 1.08 -11.70 4.18
C TYR A 281 0.18 -12.79 4.74
N THR A 282 0.78 -13.94 5.01
CA THR A 282 0.12 -15.07 5.67
C THR A 282 0.00 -14.86 7.18
N HIS A 283 -0.79 -15.71 7.83
CA HIS A 283 -0.94 -15.70 9.29
C HIS A 283 0.43 -15.76 10.00
N GLY A 284 0.61 -14.93 11.04
CA GLY A 284 1.86 -14.80 11.78
C GLY A 284 2.96 -13.96 11.09
N GLY A 285 2.80 -13.63 9.81
CA GLY A 285 3.69 -12.73 9.07
C GLY A 285 3.16 -11.30 8.90
N VAL A 286 1.87 -11.05 9.17
CA VAL A 286 1.21 -9.78 8.88
C VAL A 286 1.89 -8.58 9.57
N THR A 287 2.31 -7.63 8.73
CA THR A 287 2.86 -6.33 9.13
C THR A 287 2.02 -5.22 8.50
N PRO A 288 1.85 -4.05 9.15
CA PRO A 288 0.98 -2.96 8.68
C PRO A 288 1.69 -2.03 7.67
N ILE A 289 2.79 -2.48 7.06
CA ILE A 289 3.55 -1.75 6.04
C ILE A 289 3.82 -2.63 4.84
N GLY A 290 4.10 -2.03 3.68
CA GLY A 290 4.36 -2.79 2.46
C GLY A 290 3.18 -3.65 2.00
N LEU A 291 1.96 -3.26 2.40
CA LEU A 291 0.70 -3.93 2.07
C LEU A 291 0.42 -3.92 0.56
N VAL A 292 -0.41 -4.87 0.10
CA VAL A 292 -0.88 -4.92 -1.30
C VAL A 292 -1.91 -3.83 -1.56
N SER A 293 -2.83 -3.64 -0.61
CA SER A 293 -3.86 -2.59 -0.64
C SER A 293 -3.50 -1.46 0.32
N ASP A 294 -3.93 -0.24 -0.01
CA ASP A 294 -3.79 0.91 0.88
C ASP A 294 -4.85 0.83 1.99
N ILE A 295 -4.50 0.17 3.09
CA ILE A 295 -5.38 -0.07 4.24
C ILE A 295 -4.99 0.87 5.37
N PRO A 296 -5.90 1.68 5.92
CA PRO A 296 -5.60 2.53 7.05
C PRO A 296 -5.16 1.72 8.28
N VAL A 297 -4.17 2.25 8.99
CA VAL A 297 -3.56 1.59 10.16
C VAL A 297 -4.06 2.26 11.44
N MET A 298 -4.36 1.44 12.44
CA MET A 298 -4.60 1.89 13.81
C MET A 298 -3.58 1.23 14.74
N ILE A 299 -3.17 1.95 15.79
CA ILE A 299 -2.28 1.43 16.83
C ILE A 299 -2.86 1.75 18.21
N SER A 300 -2.78 0.79 19.12
CA SER A 300 -3.19 1.03 20.51
C SER A 300 -2.31 2.09 21.17
N ASP A 301 -2.95 3.05 21.84
CA ASP A 301 -2.29 4.04 22.70
C ASP A 301 -1.33 3.41 23.73
N LYS A 302 -1.63 2.19 24.21
CA LYS A 302 -0.80 1.43 25.15
C LYS A 302 0.54 1.00 24.57
N VAL A 303 0.65 0.85 23.25
CA VAL A 303 1.94 0.55 22.58
C VAL A 303 2.85 1.78 22.64
N LEU A 304 2.30 2.98 22.49
CA LEU A 304 3.07 4.23 22.59
C LEU A 304 3.52 4.52 24.03
N ALA A 305 2.82 3.97 25.01
CA ALA A 305 3.15 4.10 26.43
C ALA A 305 4.16 3.04 26.94
N LEU A 306 4.73 2.23 26.05
CA LEU A 306 5.69 1.19 26.43
C LEU A 306 7.00 1.78 26.99
N THR A 307 7.52 1.12 28.02
CA THR A 307 8.82 1.44 28.62
C THR A 307 9.64 0.16 28.80
N PRO A 308 10.96 0.20 28.56
CA PRO A 308 11.75 1.34 28.05
C PRO A 308 11.53 1.62 26.54
N ASP A 309 11.86 2.84 26.11
CA ASP A 309 12.07 3.28 24.72
C ASP A 309 10.90 3.19 23.73
N ALA A 310 9.71 2.74 24.16
CA ALA A 310 8.53 2.54 23.31
C ALA A 310 8.84 1.73 22.03
N VAL A 311 9.75 0.75 22.13
CA VAL A 311 10.06 -0.19 21.05
C VAL A 311 9.11 -1.38 21.13
N PHE A 312 8.64 -1.89 20.01
CA PHE A 312 7.79 -3.07 19.98
C PHE A 312 8.09 -3.93 18.76
N TRP A 313 7.64 -5.19 18.80
CA TRP A 313 7.89 -6.20 17.78
C TRP A 313 6.60 -6.64 17.10
N LEU A 314 6.65 -6.79 15.78
CA LEU A 314 5.58 -7.28 14.91
C LEU A 314 6.06 -8.43 14.02
N GLY A 315 5.14 -9.03 13.27
CA GLY A 315 5.50 -9.86 12.11
C GLY A 315 6.33 -9.04 11.11
N GLY A 316 7.32 -9.69 10.49
CA GLY A 316 8.24 -9.06 9.53
C GLY A 316 7.92 -9.39 8.07
N GLY A 317 6.68 -9.80 7.76
CA GLY A 317 6.27 -10.23 6.43
C GLY A 317 6.42 -11.74 6.16
N GLU A 318 7.07 -12.48 7.07
CA GLU A 318 7.19 -13.94 7.04
C GLU A 318 6.90 -14.50 8.44
N THR A 319 6.40 -15.74 8.51
CA THR A 319 5.97 -16.36 9.78
C THR A 319 7.11 -16.50 10.78
N ASP A 320 8.35 -16.69 10.34
CA ASP A 320 9.52 -16.79 11.21
C ASP A 320 10.36 -15.50 11.26
N LEU A 321 9.91 -14.41 10.64
CA LEU A 321 10.59 -13.12 10.66
C LEU A 321 9.83 -12.14 11.54
N LYS A 322 10.56 -11.45 12.43
CA LYS A 322 10.01 -10.44 13.34
C LYS A 322 10.73 -9.12 13.15
N MET A 323 9.98 -8.03 13.18
CA MET A 323 10.45 -6.69 12.88
C MET A 323 10.19 -5.78 14.08
N SER A 324 11.19 -4.98 14.44
CA SER A 324 11.10 -4.00 15.51
C SER A 324 10.69 -2.62 15.00
N PHE A 325 10.01 -1.86 15.85
CA PHE A 325 9.62 -0.48 15.57
C PHE A 325 9.74 0.37 16.82
N GLN A 326 10.22 1.62 16.65
CA GLN A 326 9.95 2.67 17.61
C GLN A 326 8.53 3.21 17.38
N ALA A 327 7.70 3.30 18.42
CA ALA A 327 6.28 3.68 18.30
C ALA A 327 6.05 5.02 17.59
N ALA A 328 6.83 6.06 17.93
CA ALA A 328 6.68 7.37 17.29
C ALA A 328 7.03 7.34 15.79
N ALA A 329 8.14 6.69 15.44
CA ALA A 329 8.57 6.52 14.05
C ALA A 329 7.56 5.70 13.23
N PHE A 330 7.00 4.65 13.85
CA PHE A 330 5.95 3.84 13.24
C PHE A 330 4.72 4.69 12.87
N VAL A 331 4.19 5.46 13.82
CA VAL A 331 3.02 6.32 13.57
C VAL A 331 3.28 7.30 12.44
N ALA A 332 4.46 7.92 12.41
CA ALA A 332 4.83 8.85 11.34
C ALA A 332 4.96 8.15 9.97
N ALA A 333 5.50 6.92 9.94
CA ALA A 333 5.71 6.18 8.70
C ALA A 333 4.40 5.69 8.05
N THR A 334 3.42 5.34 8.88
CA THR A 334 2.18 4.67 8.45
C THR A 334 0.95 5.58 8.48
N ASP A 335 1.08 6.82 8.96
CA ASP A 335 -0.06 7.71 9.26
C ASP A 335 -1.10 7.01 10.15
N ALA A 336 -0.62 6.24 11.14
CA ALA A 336 -1.51 5.41 11.95
C ALA A 336 -2.35 6.25 12.92
N PHE A 337 -3.64 5.92 13.03
CA PHE A 337 -4.47 6.43 14.10
C PHE A 337 -4.03 5.85 15.44
N VAL A 338 -3.75 6.71 16.41
CA VAL A 338 -3.54 6.30 17.81
C VAL A 338 -4.89 6.19 18.50
N VAL A 339 -5.25 5.00 18.97
CA VAL A 339 -6.60 4.71 19.47
C VAL A 339 -6.53 3.94 20.80
N ASP A 340 -7.35 4.32 21.77
CA ASP A 340 -7.69 3.42 22.88
C ASP A 340 -8.60 2.31 22.33
N CYS A 341 -8.01 1.16 21.95
CA CYS A 341 -8.73 0.07 21.29
C CYS A 341 -8.63 -1.26 22.05
N THR A 342 -8.20 -1.24 23.31
CA THR A 342 -8.01 -2.44 24.15
C THR A 342 -8.86 -2.36 25.43
N TYR A 343 -9.01 -3.48 26.15
CA TYR A 343 -9.65 -3.52 27.48
C TYR A 343 -8.70 -3.05 28.57
#